data_AF-A0A965A032-F1
#
_entry.id   AF-A0A965A032-F1
#
_cell.length_a   1.000
_cell.length_b   1.000
_cell.length_c   1.000
_cell.angle_alpha   90.00
_cell.angle_beta   90.00
_cell.angle_gamma   90.00
#
_symmetry.space_group_name_H-M   'P 1'
#
loop_
_entity.id
_entity.type
_entity.pdbx_description
1 polymer ?
#
loop_
_entity_poly.entity_id
_entity_poly.type
_entity_poly.pdbx_seq_one_letter_code
_entity_poly.pdbx_strand_id
1 'polypeptide(L)'
;ALLEAAVRLLRESGRLAIISFHSLEDRFVKQFFRDAAHTAPPATDRGISRSQRALLSGLQDRLGRPAIDARLRVIARIRPREEEIAANPRARSAMLRVAERCGTTLEAAR
;
A
#
# COMPACT_ATOMS: atom_id res chain seq x y z
N ALA A 1 11.42 3.59 -0.95
CA ALA A 1 12.01 4.27 -2.13
C ALA A 1 11.05 4.37 -3.33
N LEU A 2 10.82 3.31 -4.14
CA LEU A 2 10.00 3.42 -5.37
C LEU A 2 8.55 3.84 -5.12
N LEU A 3 7.87 3.16 -4.19
CA LEU A 3 6.45 3.44 -3.89
C LEU A 3 6.25 4.85 -3.32
N GLU A 4 7.20 5.33 -2.50
CA GLU A 4 7.19 6.70 -1.99
C GLU A 4 7.36 7.73 -3.11
N ALA A 5 8.31 7.51 -4.02
CA ALA A 5 8.51 8.37 -5.18
C ALA A 5 7.26 8.41 -6.07
N ALA A 6 6.64 7.25 -6.32
CA ALA A 6 5.40 7.16 -7.08
C ALA A 6 4.27 7.99 -6.45
N VAL A 7 4.09 7.92 -5.12
CA VAL A 7 3.08 8.72 -4.41
C VAL A 7 3.36 10.21 -4.49
N ARG A 8 4.63 10.62 -4.38
CA ARG A 8 5.03 12.04 -4.50
C ARG A 8 4.69 12.64 -5.86
N LEU A 9 4.73 11.83 -6.92
CA LEU A 9 4.40 12.24 -8.29
C LEU A 9 2.88 12.35 -8.55
N LEU A 10 2.03 11.79 -7.70
CA LEU A 10 0.58 11.85 -7.89
C LEU A 10 0.05 13.25 -7.54
N ARG A 11 -0.79 13.82 -8.39
CA ARG A 11 -1.64 14.97 -8.02
C ARG A 11 -2.69 14.56 -6.98
N GLU A 12 -3.38 15.54 -6.40
CA GLU A 12 -4.58 15.27 -5.59
C GLU A 12 -5.62 14.49 -6.41
N SER A 13 -6.26 13.53 -5.74
CA SER A 13 -7.14 12.53 -6.36
C SER A 13 -6.46 11.65 -7.43
N GLY A 14 -5.14 11.72 -7.56
CA GLY A 14 -4.35 10.83 -8.41
C GLY A 14 -4.37 9.40 -7.87
N ARG A 15 -4.42 8.41 -8.76
CA ARG A 15 -4.51 7.00 -8.39
C ARG A 15 -3.21 6.26 -8.65
N LEU A 16 -2.83 5.43 -7.70
CA LEU A 16 -1.74 4.45 -7.80
C LEU A 16 -2.36 3.07 -7.94
N ALA A 17 -2.12 2.42 -9.08
CA ALA A 17 -2.49 1.04 -9.33
C ALA A 17 -1.23 0.18 -9.40
N ILE A 18 -1.16 -0.88 -8.59
CA ILE A 18 -0.03 -1.81 -8.55
C ILE A 18 -0.55 -3.23 -8.74
N ILE A 19 0.05 -3.95 -9.68
CA ILE A 19 -0.19 -5.38 -9.90
C ILE A 19 1.02 -6.14 -9.37
N SER A 20 0.82 -7.03 -8.42
CA SER A 20 1.84 -7.96 -7.92
C SER A 20 1.52 -9.38 -8.37
N PHE A 21 2.55 -10.19 -8.62
CA PHE A 21 2.37 -11.59 -9.04
C PHE A 21 2.80 -12.58 -7.98
N HIS A 22 3.53 -12.13 -6.96
CA HIS A 22 3.98 -12.97 -5.86
C HIS A 22 3.57 -12.43 -4.50
N SER A 23 3.49 -13.33 -3.51
CA SER A 23 2.98 -13.05 -2.17
C SER A 23 3.81 -12.01 -1.41
N LEU A 24 5.14 -12.04 -1.56
CA LEU A 24 6.03 -11.06 -0.92
C LEU A 24 5.78 -9.63 -1.43
N GLU A 25 5.63 -9.43 -2.74
CA GLU A 25 5.27 -8.15 -3.35
C GLU A 25 3.91 -7.67 -2.82
N ASP A 26 2.87 -8.53 -2.86
CA ASP A 26 1.54 -8.16 -2.36
C ASP A 26 1.58 -7.74 -0.89
N ARG A 27 2.40 -8.43 -0.08
CA ARG A 27 2.61 -8.08 1.33
C ARG A 27 3.22 -6.69 1.47
N PHE A 28 4.26 -6.37 0.70
CA PHE A 28 4.88 -5.05 0.73
C PHE A 28 3.91 -3.95 0.29
N VAL A 29 3.16 -4.15 -0.80
CA VAL A 29 2.18 -3.17 -1.29
C VAL A 29 1.05 -2.98 -0.28
N LYS A 30 0.54 -4.07 0.30
CA LYS A 30 -0.50 -4.02 1.34
C LYS A 30 -0.03 -3.23 2.56
N GLN A 31 1.19 -3.48 3.02
CA GLN A 31 1.75 -2.80 4.17
C GLN A 31 1.96 -1.32 3.87
N PHE A 32 2.55 -1.01 2.71
CA PHE A 32 2.74 0.35 2.24
C PHE A 32 1.44 1.16 2.17
N PHE A 33 0.39 0.63 1.53
CA PHE A 33 -0.91 1.31 1.46
C PHE A 33 -1.55 1.50 2.83
N ARG A 34 -1.36 0.55 3.75
CA ARG A 34 -1.85 0.65 5.13
C ARG A 34 -1.13 1.77 5.89
N ASP A 35 0.19 1.81 5.80
CA ASP A 35 1.01 2.81 6.48
C ASP A 35 0.79 4.21 5.89
N ALA A 36 0.61 4.32 4.57
CA ALA A 36 0.30 5.58 3.90
C ALA A 36 -1.16 6.05 4.08
N ALA A 37 -2.08 5.13 4.42
CA ALA A 37 -3.47 5.48 4.74
C ALA A 37 -3.64 6.01 6.16
N HIS A 38 -2.75 5.63 7.07
CA HIS A 38 -2.79 6.08 8.45
C HIS A 38 -1.61 7.02 8.73
N THR A 39 -1.88 8.31 8.96
CA THR A 39 -0.87 9.27 9.44
C THR A 39 -0.30 8.91 10.83
N ALA A 40 -0.78 7.84 11.46
CA ALA A 40 -0.27 7.27 12.71
C ALA A 40 -0.21 5.73 12.61
N PRO A 41 0.74 5.05 13.27
CA PRO A 41 0.95 3.62 13.07
C PRO A 41 -0.30 2.81 13.46
N PRO A 42 -0.84 1.97 12.56
CA PRO A 42 -1.94 1.09 12.91
C PRO A 42 -1.41 -0.05 13.80
N ALA A 43 -1.78 -0.01 15.07
CA ALA A 43 -1.55 -1.08 16.03
C ALA A 43 -2.45 -2.30 15.73
N THR A 44 -2.27 -2.99 14.60
CA THR A 44 -2.89 -4.31 14.42
C THR A 44 -2.27 -5.12 13.29
N ASP A 45 -1.31 -5.97 13.65
CA ASP A 45 -1.05 -7.22 12.93
C ASP A 45 -1.32 -8.39 13.89
N ARG A 46 -2.47 -9.05 13.68
CA ARG A 46 -2.90 -10.23 14.45
C ARG A 46 -2.13 -11.43 13.90
N GLY A 47 -1.11 -11.88 14.62
CA GLY A 47 -0.34 -13.09 14.28
C GLY A 47 1.15 -13.05 14.65
N ILE A 48 1.67 -11.90 15.11
CA ILE A 48 3.08 -11.75 15.48
C ILE A 48 3.19 -11.55 17.00
N SER A 49 4.07 -12.31 17.67
CA SER A 49 4.35 -12.17 19.11
C SER A 49 4.90 -10.76 19.42
N ARG A 50 4.60 -10.23 20.62
CA ARG A 50 5.03 -8.88 21.06
C ARG A 50 6.55 -8.68 20.92
N SER A 51 7.34 -9.73 21.14
CA SER A 51 8.81 -9.69 21.00
C SER A 51 9.27 -9.53 19.56
N GLN A 52 8.68 -10.29 18.64
CA GLN A 52 8.95 -10.18 17.20
C GLN A 52 8.52 -8.81 16.65
N ARG A 53 7.47 -8.20 17.22
CA ARG A 53 7.06 -6.82 16.89
C ARG A 53 8.13 -5.80 17.26
N ALA A 54 8.68 -5.86 18.46
CA ALA A 54 9.71 -4.92 18.91
C ALA A 54 10.98 -5.03 18.04
N LEU A 55 11.34 -6.26 17.66
CA LEU A 55 12.47 -6.54 16.77
C LEU A 55 12.24 -5.98 15.35
N LEU A 56 11.06 -6.24 14.76
CA LEU A 56 10.71 -5.74 13.42
C LEU A 56 10.50 -4.23 13.39
N SER A 57 9.87 -3.65 14.42
CA SER A 57 9.73 -2.20 14.58
C SER A 57 11.10 -1.54 14.74
N GLY A 58 12.01 -2.13 15.52
CA GLY A 58 13.37 -1.62 15.67
C GLY A 58 14.18 -1.71 14.38
N LEU A 59 13.96 -2.75 13.56
CA LEU A 59 14.53 -2.84 12.21
C LEU A 59 13.89 -1.83 11.25
N GLN A 60 12.59 -1.58 11.34
CA GLN A 60 11.87 -0.59 10.53
C GLN A 60 12.28 0.85 10.86
N ASP A 61 12.51 1.16 12.15
CA ASP A 61 13.04 2.46 12.56
C ASP A 61 14.49 2.65 12.08
N ARG A 62 15.29 1.56 11.98
CA ARG A 62 16.64 1.58 11.36
C ARG A 62 16.63 1.66 9.84
N LEU A 63 15.57 1.18 9.19
CA LEU A 63 15.39 1.20 7.73
C LEU A 63 14.63 2.45 7.24
N GLY A 64 14.19 3.30 8.18
CA GLY A 64 13.41 4.51 7.91
C GLY A 64 11.93 4.19 7.68
N ARG A 65 11.05 4.83 8.45
CA ARG A 65 9.63 4.91 8.09
C ARG A 65 9.50 5.73 6.80
N PRO A 66 8.62 5.35 5.87
CA PRO A 66 8.34 6.17 4.70
C PRO A 66 7.71 7.49 5.17
N ALA A 67 8.49 8.56 5.17
CA ALA A 67 8.04 9.92 5.47
C ALA A 67 7.26 10.46 4.27
N ILE A 68 6.03 9.98 4.12
CA ILE A 68 5.10 10.48 3.12
C ILE A 68 4.06 11.32 3.84
N ASP A 69 4.08 12.62 3.56
CA ASP A 69 3.08 13.58 4.04
C ASP A 69 1.77 13.52 3.23
N ALA A 70 1.55 12.43 2.48
CA ALA A 70 0.42 12.24 1.60
C ALA A 70 -0.45 11.10 2.13
N ARG A 71 -1.71 11.41 2.42
CA ARG A 71 -2.71 10.40 2.81
C ARG A 71 -3.18 9.64 1.59
N LEU A 72 -3.08 8.32 1.63
CA LEU A 72 -3.69 7.46 0.61
C LEU A 72 -5.01 6.87 1.10
N ARG A 73 -6.03 6.85 0.24
CA ARG A 73 -7.25 6.08 0.46
C ARG A 73 -7.22 4.83 -0.39
N VAL A 74 -7.26 3.66 0.23
CA VAL A 74 -7.35 2.38 -0.51
C VAL A 74 -8.73 2.26 -1.15
N ILE A 75 -8.77 2.09 -2.47
CA ILE A 75 -10.00 2.00 -3.24
C ILE A 75 -10.36 0.54 -3.53
N ALA A 76 -9.39 -0.24 -4.01
CA ALA A 76 -9.69 -1.57 -4.53
C ALA A 76 -8.59 -2.59 -4.27
N ARG A 77 -9.02 -3.84 -4.18
CA ARG A 77 -8.20 -5.04 -4.22
C ARG A 77 -8.90 -6.03 -5.14
N ILE A 78 -8.29 -6.36 -6.26
CA ILE A 78 -8.92 -7.12 -7.34
C ILE A 78 -8.06 -8.34 -7.67
N ARG A 79 -8.71 -9.49 -7.80
CA ARG A 79 -8.11 -10.74 -8.31
C ARG A 79 -8.52 -10.95 -9.76
N PRO A 80 -7.71 -11.67 -10.55
CA PRO A 80 -8.08 -12.08 -11.91
C PRO A 80 -9.37 -12.91 -11.89
N ARG A 81 -10.19 -12.76 -12.93
CA ARG A 81 -11.39 -13.59 -13.13
C ARG A 81 -11.02 -14.94 -13.77
N GLU A 82 -11.90 -15.92 -13.69
CA GLU A 82 -11.67 -17.25 -14.31
C GLU A 82 -11.45 -17.15 -15.83
N GLU A 83 -12.23 -16.31 -16.51
CA GLU A 83 -12.08 -15.99 -17.94
C GLU A 83 -10.68 -15.43 -18.27
N GLU A 84 -10.17 -14.55 -17.40
CA GLU A 84 -8.85 -13.93 -17.55
C GLU A 84 -7.72 -14.94 -17.33
N ILE A 85 -7.89 -15.86 -16.38
CA ILE A 85 -6.94 -16.95 -16.13
C ILE A 85 -6.94 -17.94 -17.29
N ALA A 86 -8.10 -18.24 -17.87
CA ALA A 86 -8.22 -19.12 -19.04
C ALA A 86 -7.52 -18.51 -20.27
N ALA A 87 -7.72 -17.21 -20.52
CA ALA A 87 -7.06 -16.49 -21.60
C ALA A 87 -5.56 -16.25 -21.34
N ASN A 88 -5.17 -16.06 -20.08
CA ASN A 88 -3.79 -15.82 -19.67
C ASN A 88 -3.46 -16.56 -18.36
N PRO A 89 -2.91 -17.78 -18.42
CA PRO A 89 -2.56 -18.57 -17.24
C PRO A 89 -1.57 -17.87 -16.29
N ARG A 90 -0.74 -16.94 -16.80
CA ARG A 90 0.21 -16.18 -15.97
C ARG A 90 -0.49 -15.17 -15.05
N ALA A 91 -1.72 -14.79 -15.37
CA ALA A 91 -2.51 -13.88 -14.55
C ALA A 91 -3.00 -14.53 -13.24
N ARG A 92 -3.00 -15.87 -13.14
CA ARG A 92 -3.52 -16.63 -11.97
C ARG A 92 -3.12 -16.07 -10.60
N SER A 93 -1.87 -15.62 -10.48
CA SER A 93 -1.32 -15.12 -9.21
C SER A 93 -1.35 -13.60 -9.07
N ALA A 94 -1.90 -12.89 -10.05
CA ALA A 94 -1.95 -11.44 -10.05
C ALA A 94 -2.85 -10.91 -8.92
N MET A 95 -2.44 -9.81 -8.32
CA MET A 95 -3.22 -9.04 -7.36
C MET A 95 -3.10 -7.57 -7.72
N LEU A 96 -4.22 -6.96 -8.10
CA LEU A 96 -4.29 -5.52 -8.34
C LEU A 96 -4.72 -4.81 -7.06
N ARG A 97 -3.94 -3.82 -6.63
CA ARG A 97 -4.30 -2.90 -5.56
C ARG A 97 -4.32 -1.47 -6.07
N VAL A 98 -5.38 -0.75 -5.72
CA VAL A 98 -5.56 0.65 -6.10
C VAL A 98 -5.71 1.51 -4.86
N ALA A 99 -4.94 2.58 -4.79
CA ALA A 99 -5.08 3.64 -3.80
C ALA A 99 -5.14 5.01 -4.49
N GLU A 100 -5.78 5.97 -3.85
CA GLU A 100 -5.91 7.33 -4.33
C GLU A 100 -5.29 8.30 -3.35
N ARG A 101 -4.53 9.28 -3.86
CA ARG A 101 -3.97 10.35 -3.06
C ARG A 101 -5.08 11.30 -2.65
N CYS A 102 -5.36 11.37 -1.36
CA CYS A 102 -6.19 12.41 -0.80
C CYS A 102 -5.33 13.67 -0.66
N GLY A 103 -5.85 14.81 -1.11
CA GLY A 103 -5.23 16.11 -0.86
C GLY A 103 -5.11 16.38 0.64
N THR A 104 -4.18 17.26 1.00
CA THR A 104 -4.17 17.88 2.34
C THR A 104 -5.34 18.85 2.35
N THR A 105 -6.43 18.50 3.03
CA THR A 105 -7.62 19.35 3.13
C THR A 105 -7.25 20.71 3.73
N LEU A 106 -7.03 21.72 2.89
CA LEU A 106 -7.04 23.13 3.27
C LEU A 106 -7.65 24.08 2.21
N GLU A 107 -8.20 23.61 1.09
CA GLU A 107 -8.95 24.46 0.15
C GLU A 107 -10.33 23.88 -0.23
N ALA A 108 -11.21 23.72 0.75
CA ALA A 108 -12.65 23.47 0.51
C ALA A 108 -13.54 24.44 1.30
N ALA A 109 -13.07 25.68 1.51
CA ALA A 109 -13.79 26.72 2.26
C ALA A 109 -13.76 28.10 1.55
N ARG A 110 -13.89 28.14 0.22
CA ARG A 110 -14.19 29.37 -0.52
C ARG A 110 -15.40 29.16 -1.40
#